data_AF-A0A398AF47-F1
#
_entry.id   AF-A0A398AF47-F1
#
_cell.length_a   1.000
_cell.length_b   1.000
_cell.length_c   1.000
_cell.angle_alpha   90.00
_cell.angle_beta   90.00
_cell.angle_gamma   90.00
#
_symmetry.space_group_name_H-M   'P 1'
#
loop_
_entity.id
_entity.type
_entity.pdbx_description
1 polymer ?
#
loop_
_entity_poly.entity_id
_entity_poly.type
_entity_poly.pdbx_seq_one_letter_code
_entity_poly.pdbx_strand_id
1 'polypeptide(L)'
;MDECRNECEIPEELTAADVVPRIRQKLLDLGLRGPVSIRIYGDLTGLDFQSSGDVKLHHFHAGEKREKMTKILEDIVSWSGENPEPSVGILVLGHLGAADDADITEVIELLKTQKNYQFMLVTPESPPPPTVR
;
A
#
# COMPACT_ATOMS: atom_id res chain seq x y z
N MET A 1 -16.95 -19.27 9.34
CA MET A 1 -16.37 -18.10 10.04
C MET A 1 -15.22 -17.71 9.15
N ASP A 2 -15.53 -16.95 8.10
CA ASP A 2 -14.50 -16.47 7.17
C ASP A 2 -13.63 -15.50 7.96
N GLU A 3 -12.44 -15.99 8.30
CA GLU A 3 -11.38 -15.18 8.85
C GLU A 3 -11.13 -14.07 7.82
N CYS A 4 -11.47 -12.83 8.18
CA CYS A 4 -10.99 -11.66 7.47
C CYS A 4 -9.46 -11.71 7.55
N ARG A 5 -8.81 -12.44 6.64
CA ARG A 5 -7.35 -12.45 6.54
C ARG A 5 -6.93 -11.01 6.35
N ASN A 6 -6.16 -10.53 7.32
CA ASN A 6 -5.76 -9.15 7.39
C ASN A 6 -5.02 -8.74 6.12
N GLU A 7 -5.19 -7.47 5.82
CA GLU A 7 -4.65 -6.78 4.67
C GLU A 7 -3.12 -6.71 4.79
N CYS A 8 -2.38 -7.29 3.83
CA CYS A 8 -0.93 -7.14 3.69
C CYS A 8 -0.12 -7.23 5.00
N GLU A 9 -0.33 -8.29 5.78
CA GLU A 9 0.40 -8.50 7.05
C GLU A 9 1.91 -8.58 6.83
N ILE A 10 2.65 -8.16 7.87
CA ILE A 10 4.08 -8.40 7.95
C ILE A 10 4.28 -9.90 8.21
N PRO A 11 5.00 -10.63 7.34
CA PRO A 11 5.30 -12.05 7.55
C PRO A 11 5.97 -12.31 8.91
N GLU A 12 5.72 -13.46 9.52
CA GLU A 12 6.24 -13.82 10.86
C GLU A 12 7.77 -13.73 10.96
N GLU A 13 8.48 -13.96 9.87
CA GLU A 13 9.95 -13.87 9.79
C GLU A 13 10.49 -12.43 9.74
N LEU A 14 9.61 -11.42 9.65
CA LEU A 14 9.97 -10.00 9.55
C LEU A 14 9.43 -9.20 10.73
N THR A 15 10.17 -8.17 11.12
CA THR A 15 9.68 -7.14 12.04
C THR A 15 9.24 -5.89 11.27
N ALA A 16 8.45 -5.01 11.91
CA ALA A 16 8.11 -3.71 11.34
C ALA A 16 9.34 -2.88 10.94
N ALA A 17 10.45 -3.03 11.67
CA ALA A 17 11.70 -2.35 11.37
C ALA A 17 12.34 -2.83 10.05
N ASP A 18 12.05 -4.06 9.63
CA ASP A 18 12.57 -4.65 8.40
C ASP A 18 11.80 -4.23 7.14
N VAL A 19 10.55 -3.77 7.29
CA VAL A 19 9.64 -3.50 6.16
C VAL A 19 10.19 -2.41 5.24
N VAL A 20 10.55 -1.24 5.79
CA VAL A 20 11.03 -0.10 4.99
C VAL A 20 12.35 -0.42 4.26
N PRO A 21 13.40 -0.97 4.91
CA PRO A 21 14.61 -1.40 4.23
C PRO A 21 14.37 -2.40 3.11
N ARG A 22 13.48 -3.38 3.33
CA ARG A 22 13.17 -4.41 2.33
C ARG A 22 12.42 -3.84 1.13
N ILE A 23 11.44 -2.95 1.35
CA ILE A 23 10.76 -2.25 0.26
C ILE A 23 11.79 -1.48 -0.57
N ARG A 24 12.64 -0.66 0.06
CA ARG A 24 13.67 0.11 -0.65
C ARG A 24 14.60 -0.79 -1.45
N GLN A 25 15.08 -1.89 -0.85
CA GLN A 25 15.93 -2.85 -1.54
C GLN A 25 15.22 -3.45 -2.75
N LYS A 26 13.94 -3.83 -2.62
CA LYS A 26 13.16 -4.37 -3.74
C LYS A 26 12.94 -3.36 -4.86
N LEU A 27 12.69 -2.09 -4.54
CA LEU A 27 12.60 -1.03 -5.55
C LEU A 27 13.91 -0.88 -6.31
N LEU A 28 15.05 -0.92 -5.62
CA LEU A 28 16.38 -0.88 -6.25
C LEU A 28 16.63 -2.09 -7.14
N ASP A 29 16.25 -3.30 -6.69
CA ASP A 29 16.37 -4.54 -7.47
C ASP A 29 15.54 -4.48 -8.76
N LEU A 30 14.38 -3.83 -8.73
CA LEU A 30 13.52 -3.56 -9.89
C LEU A 30 14.03 -2.42 -10.79
N GLY A 31 15.14 -1.77 -10.42
CA GLY A 31 15.72 -0.65 -11.18
C GLY A 31 15.11 0.72 -10.90
N LEU A 32 14.22 0.84 -9.90
CA LEU A 32 13.63 2.11 -9.48
C LEU A 32 14.60 2.86 -8.56
N ARG A 33 15.33 3.84 -9.12
CA ARG A 33 16.45 4.54 -8.45
C ARG A 33 16.18 6.01 -8.09
N GLY A 34 14.94 6.47 -8.23
CA GLY A 34 14.53 7.84 -7.88
C GLY A 34 14.30 8.05 -6.38
N PRO A 35 13.97 9.28 -5.95
CA PRO A 35 13.47 9.54 -4.61
C PRO A 35 12.27 8.64 -4.31
N VAL A 36 12.26 8.03 -3.13
CA VAL A 36 11.17 7.16 -2.68
C VAL A 36 10.49 7.83 -1.50
N SER A 37 9.15 7.90 -1.52
CA SER A 37 8.35 8.24 -0.35
C SER A 37 7.44 7.07 -0.01
N ILE A 38 7.44 6.65 1.25
CA ILE A 38 6.65 5.50 1.72
C ILE A 38 5.54 6.01 2.64
N ARG A 39 4.33 5.48 2.47
CA ARG A 39 3.20 5.70 3.39
C ARG A 39 2.73 4.34 3.88
N ILE A 40 2.57 4.20 5.19
CA ILE A 40 2.12 2.96 5.85
C ILE A 40 0.81 3.27 6.56
N TYR A 41 -0.21 2.44 6.35
CA TYR A 41 -1.56 2.64 6.87
C TYR A 41 -2.02 1.40 7.63
N GLY A 42 -2.60 1.57 8.81
CA GLY A 42 -3.22 0.47 9.56
C GLY A 42 -3.16 0.65 11.06
N ASP A 43 -3.49 -0.42 11.80
CA ASP A 43 -3.25 -0.46 13.25
C ASP A 43 -1.76 -0.68 13.50
N LEU A 44 -1.06 0.41 13.79
CA LEU A 44 0.38 0.41 14.02
C LEU A 44 0.75 0.22 15.51
N THR A 45 -0.20 -0.20 16.36
CA THR A 45 0.05 -0.38 17.79
C THR A 45 1.15 -1.40 18.03
N GLY A 46 2.22 -0.99 18.70
CA GLY A 46 3.35 -1.87 19.02
C GLY A 46 4.26 -2.21 17.82
N LEU A 47 4.01 -1.62 16.64
CA LEU A 47 4.88 -1.77 15.48
C LEU A 47 5.89 -0.61 15.41
N ASP A 48 7.17 -0.97 15.35
CA ASP A 48 8.27 -0.01 15.23
C ASP A 48 8.84 -0.02 13.82
N PHE A 49 8.33 0.87 12.96
CA PHE A 49 8.87 1.06 11.61
C PHE A 49 10.08 1.98 11.65
N GLN A 50 11.10 1.69 10.84
CA GLN A 50 12.21 2.61 10.63
C GLN A 50 11.72 3.88 9.92
N SER A 51 11.32 4.88 10.71
CA SER A 51 10.82 6.15 10.20
C SER A 51 11.98 7.08 9.80
N SER A 52 11.79 7.75 8.67
CA SER A 52 12.65 8.81 8.16
C SER A 52 11.76 9.87 7.52
N GLY A 53 12.30 11.03 7.11
CA GLY A 53 11.48 12.14 6.61
C GLY A 53 10.60 11.81 5.39
N ASP A 54 10.96 10.76 4.65
CA ASP A 54 10.25 10.22 3.50
C ASP A 54 9.28 9.08 3.83
N VAL A 55 9.21 8.63 5.09
CA VAL A 55 8.29 7.61 5.59
C VAL A 55 7.21 8.28 6.44
N LYS A 56 5.95 8.14 6.06
CA LYS A 56 4.79 8.58 6.86
C LYS A 56 4.02 7.38 7.39
N LEU A 57 3.71 7.42 8.68
CA LEU A 57 2.93 6.39 9.37
C LEU A 57 1.54 6.96 9.67
N HIS A 58 0.50 6.30 9.16
CA HIS A 58 -0.90 6.66 9.36
C HIS A 58 -1.55 5.58 10.22
N HIS A 59 -1.66 5.86 11.51
CA HIS A 59 -2.26 4.97 12.49
C HIS A 59 -3.79 5.07 12.44
N PHE A 60 -4.45 3.93 12.37
CA PHE A 60 -5.91 3.77 12.44
C PHE A 60 -6.25 2.61 13.36
N HIS A 61 -7.27 2.76 14.18
CA HIS A 61 -7.79 1.68 15.01
C HIS A 61 -8.62 0.68 14.19
N ALA A 62 -8.77 -0.53 14.73
CA ALA A 62 -9.65 -1.54 14.15
C ALA A 62 -11.08 -0.97 13.97
N GLY A 63 -11.61 -1.08 12.75
CA GLY A 63 -12.94 -0.57 12.37
C GLY A 63 -12.95 0.79 11.66
N GLU A 64 -11.84 1.54 11.66
CA GLU A 64 -11.71 2.84 10.97
C GLU A 64 -11.44 2.70 9.47
N LYS A 65 -12.07 1.70 8.83
CA LYS A 65 -11.84 1.36 7.42
C LYS A 65 -12.08 2.54 6.48
N ARG A 66 -13.20 3.25 6.65
CA ARG A 66 -13.57 4.39 5.79
C ARG A 66 -12.52 5.51 5.87
N GLU A 67 -12.05 5.82 7.07
CA GLU A 67 -11.07 6.89 7.30
C GLU A 67 -9.70 6.53 6.73
N LYS A 68 -9.27 5.28 6.91
CA LYS A 68 -8.09 4.72 6.26
C LYS A 68 -8.16 4.86 4.73
N MET A 69 -9.29 4.48 4.13
CA MET A 69 -9.50 4.55 2.68
C MET A 69 -9.49 5.99 2.16
N THR A 70 -10.19 6.91 2.85
CA THR A 70 -10.16 8.34 2.51
C THR A 70 -8.73 8.88 2.58
N LYS A 71 -7.96 8.52 3.61
CA LYS A 71 -6.57 8.97 3.75
C LYS A 71 -5.67 8.48 2.61
N ILE A 72 -5.80 7.22 2.21
CA ILE A 72 -5.04 6.65 1.08
C ILE A 72 -5.35 7.43 -0.20
N LEU A 73 -6.64 7.71 -0.46
CA LEU A 73 -7.06 8.48 -1.63
C LEU A 73 -6.48 9.91 -1.62
N GLU A 74 -6.58 10.60 -0.49
CA GLU A 74 -5.99 11.93 -0.29
C GLU A 74 -4.48 11.93 -0.55
N ASP A 75 -3.76 10.94 -0.04
CA ASP A 75 -2.31 10.84 -0.22
C ASP A 75 -1.92 10.52 -1.66
N ILE A 76 -2.70 9.72 -2.39
CA ILE A 76 -2.51 9.49 -3.84
C ILE A 76 -2.68 10.80 -4.62
N VAL A 77 -3.75 11.55 -4.35
CA VAL A 77 -4.03 12.81 -5.03
C VAL A 77 -2.95 13.85 -4.70
N SER A 78 -2.61 14.02 -3.42
CA SER A 78 -1.55 14.95 -2.99
C SER A 78 -0.19 14.58 -3.59
N TRP A 79 0.17 13.29 -3.55
CA TRP A 79 1.43 12.81 -4.13
C TRP A 79 1.49 13.10 -5.63
N SER A 80 0.40 12.89 -6.38
CA SER A 80 0.37 13.19 -7.82
C SER A 80 0.57 14.69 -8.12
N GLY A 81 0.07 15.59 -7.26
CA GLY A 81 0.30 17.03 -7.41
C GLY A 81 1.75 17.45 -7.13
N GLU A 82 2.45 16.70 -6.28
CA GLU A 82 3.84 16.98 -5.85
C GLU A 82 4.89 16.30 -6.73
N ASN A 83 4.53 15.23 -7.46
CA ASN A 83 5.45 14.39 -8.21
C ASN A 83 4.99 14.34 -9.68
N PRO A 84 5.68 15.02 -10.62
CA PRO A 84 5.28 15.02 -12.03
C PRO A 84 5.58 13.67 -12.72
N GLU A 85 5.02 13.44 -13.90
CA GLU A 85 5.46 12.35 -14.78
C GLU A 85 6.98 12.42 -15.04
N PRO A 86 7.70 11.28 -15.16
CA PRO A 86 7.23 9.89 -15.21
C PRO A 86 7.28 9.17 -13.85
N SER A 87 6.77 9.78 -12.77
CA SER A 87 6.76 9.15 -11.44
C SER A 87 5.94 7.85 -11.38
N VAL A 88 6.40 6.90 -10.57
CA VAL A 88 5.78 5.57 -10.39
C VAL A 88 5.12 5.49 -9.02
N GLY A 89 3.82 5.21 -8.99
CA GLY A 89 3.07 4.87 -7.79
C GLY A 89 2.99 3.36 -7.61
N ILE A 90 3.21 2.87 -6.39
CA ILE A 90 3.02 1.45 -6.06
C ILE A 90 2.06 1.39 -4.89
N LEU A 91 0.95 0.70 -5.09
CA LEU A 91 -0.05 0.53 -4.08
C LEU A 91 -0.10 -0.93 -3.65
N VAL A 92 0.14 -1.17 -2.37
CA VAL A 92 0.10 -2.49 -1.74
C VAL A 92 -1.15 -2.55 -0.90
N LEU A 93 -2.23 -3.16 -1.43
CA LEU A 93 -3.52 -3.27 -0.74
C LEU A 93 -3.81 -4.72 -0.42
N GLY A 94 -4.42 -4.96 0.74
CA GLY A 94 -5.02 -6.24 1.05
C GLY A 94 -6.25 -6.50 0.18
N HIS A 95 -6.88 -7.65 0.37
CA HIS A 95 -8.19 -7.92 -0.24
C HIS A 95 -9.24 -7.04 0.43
N LEU A 96 -9.51 -5.87 -0.16
CA LEU A 96 -10.63 -5.04 0.23
C LEU A 96 -11.89 -5.59 -0.45
N GLY A 97 -13.06 -5.35 0.14
CA GLY A 97 -14.31 -5.75 -0.50
C GLY A 97 -14.46 -5.01 -1.84
N ALA A 98 -15.00 -5.67 -2.86
CA ALA A 98 -15.11 -5.13 -4.23
C ALA A 98 -15.73 -3.72 -4.34
N ALA A 99 -16.55 -3.30 -3.36
CA ALA A 99 -17.12 -1.96 -3.32
C ALA A 99 -16.17 -0.89 -2.75
N ASP A 100 -15.26 -1.26 -1.84
CA ASP A 100 -14.32 -0.32 -1.23
C ASP A 100 -13.12 -0.04 -2.15
N ASP A 101 -12.83 -0.95 -3.09
CA ASP A 101 -11.77 -0.79 -4.10
C ASP A 101 -12.12 0.19 -5.21
N ALA A 102 -13.40 0.51 -5.40
CA ALA A 102 -13.87 1.22 -6.59
C ALA A 102 -13.28 2.64 -6.70
N ASP A 103 -13.31 3.42 -5.62
CA ASP A 103 -12.85 4.83 -5.63
C ASP A 103 -11.34 4.95 -5.86
N ILE A 104 -10.55 4.10 -5.18
CA ILE A 104 -9.09 4.08 -5.36
C ILE A 104 -8.73 3.63 -6.77
N THR A 105 -9.40 2.58 -7.27
CA THR A 105 -9.16 2.06 -8.62
C THR A 105 -9.50 3.10 -9.67
N GLU A 106 -10.64 3.79 -9.52
CA GLU A 106 -11.06 4.85 -10.44
C GLU A 106 -10.04 6.00 -10.51
N VAL A 107 -9.55 6.48 -9.36
CA VAL A 107 -8.55 7.55 -9.33
C VAL A 107 -7.22 7.09 -9.93
N ILE A 108 -6.78 5.85 -9.67
CA ILE A 108 -5.57 5.30 -10.28
C ILE A 108 -5.72 5.21 -11.80
N GLU A 109 -6.85 4.72 -12.30
CA GLU A 109 -7.11 4.64 -13.74
C GLU A 109 -7.17 6.03 -14.39
N LEU A 110 -7.72 7.03 -13.71
CA LEU A 110 -7.70 8.42 -14.17
C LEU A 110 -6.26 8.95 -14.26
N LEU A 111 -5.43 8.73 -13.23
CA LEU A 111 -4.03 9.17 -13.23
C LEU A 111 -3.21 8.48 -14.34
N LYS A 112 -3.46 7.19 -14.61
CA LYS A 112 -2.82 6.46 -15.71
C LYS A 112 -3.26 6.99 -17.07
N THR A 113 -4.56 7.12 -17.30
CA THR A 113 -5.12 7.40 -18.63
C THR A 113 -5.10 8.88 -19.02
N GLN A 114 -5.25 9.79 -18.05
CA GLN A 114 -5.35 11.23 -18.33
C GLN A 114 -4.09 12.02 -17.96
N LYS A 115 -3.24 11.47 -17.08
CA LYS A 115 -2.07 12.17 -16.53
C LYS A 115 -0.75 11.42 -16.74
N ASN A 116 -0.78 10.30 -17.47
CA ASN A 116 0.41 9.53 -17.89
C ASN A 116 1.30 9.07 -16.71
N TYR A 117 0.71 8.85 -15.53
CA TYR A 117 1.39 8.19 -14.43
C TYR A 117 1.48 6.68 -14.65
N GLN A 118 2.51 6.07 -14.06
CA GLN A 118 2.59 4.62 -13.93
C GLN A 118 2.16 4.21 -12.51
N PHE A 119 1.16 3.35 -12.41
CA PHE A 119 0.72 2.77 -11.14
C PHE A 119 0.75 1.24 -11.19
N MET A 120 1.31 0.63 -10.15
CA MET A 120 1.30 -0.82 -9.93
C MET A 120 0.48 -1.16 -8.70
N LEU A 121 -0.48 -2.05 -8.85
CA LEU A 121 -1.25 -2.62 -7.74
C LEU A 121 -0.63 -3.97 -7.37
N VAL A 122 -0.30 -4.12 -6.09
CA VAL A 122 0.23 -5.36 -5.50
C VAL A 122 -0.76 -5.83 -4.46
N THR A 123 -1.25 -7.06 -4.62
CA THR A 123 -2.16 -7.71 -3.68
C THR A 123 -1.55 -9.03 -3.19
N PRO A 124 -1.82 -9.45 -1.93
CA PRO A 124 -1.43 -10.77 -1.47
C PRO A 124 -2.06 -11.87 -2.32
N GLU A 125 -1.32 -12.94 -2.62
CA GLU A 125 -1.88 -14.10 -3.32
C GLU A 125 -2.97 -14.75 -2.46
N SER A 126 -4.13 -15.03 -3.08
CA SER A 126 -5.16 -15.84 -2.43
C SER A 126 -4.58 -17.21 -2.08
N PRO A 127 -4.84 -17.76 -0.88
CA PRO A 127 -4.39 -19.11 -0.55
C PRO A 127 -4.93 -20.11 -1.58
N PRO A 128 -4.15 -21.17 -1.92
CA PRO A 128 -4.65 -22.24 -2.75
C PRO A 128 -5.90 -22.85 -2.09
N PRO A 129 -6.92 -23.26 -2.87
CA PRO A 129 -8.11 -23.86 -2.32
C PRO A 129 -7.75 -25.10 -1.48
N PRO A 130 -8.46 -25.35 -0.37
CA PRO A 130 -8.19 -26.52 0.45
C PRO A 130 -8.29 -27.77 -0.40
N THR A 131 -7.21 -28.55 -0.43
CA THR A 131 -7.20 -29.84 -1.11
C THR A 131 -8.09 -30.79 -0.32
N VAL A 132 -9.33 -30.99 -0.78
CA VAL A 132 -10.20 -32.04 -0.26
C VAL A 132 -9.54 -33.38 -0.61
N ARG A 133 -9.04 -34.09 0.42
CA ARG A 133 -8.69 -35.51 0.32
C ARG A 133 -9.89 -36.37 0.66
#